data_AF-A0A699YFK9-F1
#
_entry.id   AF-A0A699YFK9-F1
#
_cell.length_a   1.000
_cell.length_b   1.000
_cell.length_c   1.000
_cell.angle_alpha   90.00
_cell.angle_beta   90.00
_cell.angle_gamma   90.00
#
_symmetry.space_group_name_H-M   'P 1'
#
loop_
_entity.id
_entity.type
_entity.pdbx_description
1 polymer ?
#
loop_
_entity_poly.entity_id
_entity_poly.type
_entity_poly.pdbx_seq_one_letter_code
_entity_poly.pdbx_strand_id
1 'polypeptide(L)'
;MALDGREQSGFVHWYKSQIKGFYSVHGEDALFVARQFYKTTAVVKHLGGSGDAGLSSVTLNRNLFEQVLRELLLEGTDYAVELAASPGRLAAFEEELFRGGIDMADTPVVVAVVLAMKEGVREVGLAYADVVARRLGVAQFVDDELLCSLEAVLVQLGAKEVLLPK
;
A
#
# COMPACT_ATOMS: atom_id res chain seq x y z
N MET A 1 4.80 20.18 9.91
CA MET A 1 3.65 19.26 10.04
C MET A 1 4.27 17.93 10.43
N ALA A 2 4.38 17.69 11.74
CA ALA A 2 5.05 16.50 12.26
C ALA A 2 4.05 15.34 12.23
N LEU A 3 4.45 14.22 11.63
CA LEU A 3 3.68 12.99 11.62
C LEU A 3 3.78 12.37 13.02
N ASP A 4 2.63 12.12 13.65
CA ASP A 4 2.57 11.53 14.99
C ASP A 4 3.10 10.09 14.94
N GLY A 5 3.87 9.69 15.96
CA GLY A 5 4.58 8.40 16.03
C GLY A 5 3.70 7.13 16.07
N ARG A 6 2.39 7.25 15.81
CA ARG A 6 1.47 6.11 15.58
C ARG A 6 1.17 5.85 14.10
N GLU A 7 1.58 6.73 13.18
CA GLU A 7 1.37 6.57 11.73
C GLU A 7 2.49 5.78 11.01
N GLN A 8 3.52 5.29 11.71
CA GLN A 8 4.65 4.57 11.07
C GLN A 8 4.39 3.07 10.84
N SER A 9 3.32 2.49 11.41
CA SER A 9 2.96 1.11 11.09
C SER A 9 2.23 1.07 9.75
N GLY A 10 2.85 0.43 8.77
CA GLY A 10 2.27 0.28 7.43
C GLY A 10 3.03 1.01 6.34
N PHE A 11 4.28 1.45 6.56
CA PHE A 11 5.11 1.98 5.48
C PHE A 11 6.40 1.18 5.36
N VAL A 12 6.78 0.83 4.12
CA VAL A 12 8.09 0.23 3.84
C VAL A 12 8.90 1.17 2.95
N HIS A 13 10.08 1.57 3.42
CA HIS A 13 10.96 2.52 2.75
C HIS A 13 12.04 1.78 1.96
N TRP A 14 12.12 2.07 0.66
CA TRP A 14 13.05 1.41 -0.25
C TRP A 14 14.11 2.38 -0.75
N TYR A 15 15.34 1.89 -0.81
CA TYR A 15 16.48 2.65 -1.29
C TYR A 15 17.11 1.93 -2.46
N LYS A 16 17.34 2.65 -3.56
CA LYS A 16 18.07 2.10 -4.70
C LYS A 16 19.53 1.95 -4.32
N SER A 17 20.04 0.73 -4.35
CA SER A 17 21.46 0.50 -4.05
C SER A 17 22.35 1.07 -5.15
N GLN A 18 23.60 1.38 -4.79
CA GLN A 18 24.66 1.74 -5.74
C GLN A 18 24.91 0.61 -6.76
N ILE A 19 24.56 -0.63 -6.40
CA ILE A 19 24.65 -1.79 -7.27
C ILE A 19 23.38 -1.86 -8.13
N LYS A 20 23.55 -1.76 -9.46
CA LYS A 20 22.45 -1.86 -10.43
C LYS A 20 21.71 -3.19 -10.26
N GLY A 21 20.39 -3.13 -10.07
CA GLY A 21 19.55 -4.32 -9.89
C GLY A 21 19.38 -4.79 -8.45
N PHE A 22 19.85 -4.02 -7.47
CA PHE A 22 19.65 -4.29 -6.05
C PHE A 22 18.93 -3.13 -5.35
N TYR A 23 18.13 -3.50 -4.36
CA TYR A 23 17.39 -2.59 -3.49
C TYR A 23 17.83 -2.82 -2.05
N SER A 24 17.70 -1.80 -1.20
CA SER A 24 17.93 -1.96 0.23
C SER A 24 16.80 -1.38 1.05
N VAL A 25 16.58 -2.00 2.20
CA VAL A 25 15.69 -1.54 3.27
C VAL A 25 16.51 -1.40 4.54
N HIS A 26 16.09 -0.50 5.43
CA HIS A 26 16.84 -0.16 6.63
C HIS A 26 15.92 -0.07 7.86
N GLY A 27 16.50 -0.16 9.06
CA GLY A 27 15.76 -0.03 10.31
C GLY A 27 14.77 -1.18 10.55
N GLU A 28 13.56 -0.83 11.01
CA GLU A 28 12.51 -1.81 11.31
C GLU A 28 12.02 -2.54 10.05
N ASP A 29 11.96 -1.84 8.91
CA ASP A 29 11.60 -2.41 7.60
C ASP A 29 12.56 -3.54 7.19
N ALA A 30 13.85 -3.38 7.50
CA ALA A 30 14.84 -4.43 7.24
C ALA A 30 14.59 -5.69 8.07
N LEU A 31 14.19 -5.53 9.32
CA LEU A 31 13.86 -6.64 10.20
C LEU A 31 12.54 -7.30 9.79
N PHE A 32 11.56 -6.51 9.35
CA PHE A 32 10.31 -6.99 8.78
C PHE A 32 10.59 -7.84 7.53
N VAL A 33 11.31 -7.30 6.55
CA VAL A 33 11.64 -8.00 5.30
C VAL A 33 12.44 -9.28 5.56
N ALA A 34 13.41 -9.25 6.46
CA ALA A 34 14.21 -10.41 6.84
C ALA A 34 13.35 -11.55 7.40
N ARG A 35 12.44 -11.24 8.32
CA ARG A 35 11.56 -12.24 8.94
C ARG A 35 10.46 -12.72 7.99
N GLN A 36 9.82 -11.80 7.26
CA GLN A 36 8.66 -12.10 6.45
C GLN A 36 9.04 -12.78 5.13
N PHE A 37 10.10 -12.34 4.45
CA PHE A 37 10.41 -12.82 3.10
C PHE A 37 11.63 -13.74 3.05
N TYR A 38 12.70 -13.42 3.78
CA TYR A 38 13.87 -14.30 3.87
C TYR A 38 13.70 -15.44 4.88
N LYS A 39 12.69 -15.36 5.76
CA LYS A 39 12.45 -16.30 6.87
C LYS A 39 13.65 -16.47 7.81
N THR A 40 14.55 -15.48 7.84
CA THR A 40 15.76 -15.49 8.68
C THR A 40 16.27 -14.08 8.90
N THR A 41 16.80 -13.80 10.10
CA THR A 41 17.49 -12.55 10.41
C THR A 41 18.97 -12.57 10.04
N ALA A 42 19.50 -13.71 9.57
CA ALA A 42 20.92 -13.83 9.19
C ALA A 42 21.33 -12.95 7.99
N VAL A 43 20.35 -12.48 7.21
CA VAL A 43 20.58 -11.58 6.07
C VAL A 43 20.75 -10.12 6.49
N VAL A 44 20.45 -9.78 7.75
CA VAL A 44 20.52 -8.42 8.27
C VAL A 44 21.98 -8.04 8.52
N LYS A 45 22.41 -6.92 7.92
CA LYS A 45 23.72 -6.32 8.13
C LYS A 45 23.57 -5.06 8.98
N HIS A 46 24.48 -4.86 9.92
CA HIS A 46 24.53 -3.62 10.72
C HIS A 46 25.47 -2.61 10.05
N LEU A 47 24.93 -1.47 9.64
CA LEU A 47 25.68 -0.38 9.01
C LEU A 47 26.03 0.70 10.05
N GLY A 48 27.27 1.19 10.01
CA GLY A 48 27.69 2.37 10.78
C GLY A 48 27.85 2.21 12.29
N GLY A 49 27.67 1.00 12.84
CA GLY A 49 27.86 0.70 14.27
C GLY A 49 28.27 -0.76 14.50
N SER A 50 28.90 -1.03 15.65
CA SER A 50 29.29 -2.38 16.05
C SER A 50 28.13 -3.07 16.79
N GLY A 51 27.69 -4.23 16.28
CA GLY A 51 26.60 -5.00 16.90
C GLY A 51 25.24 -4.29 16.80
N ASP A 52 24.44 -4.40 17.86
CA ASP A 52 23.04 -3.93 17.92
C ASP A 52 22.88 -2.39 17.86
N ALA A 53 23.99 -1.65 17.94
CA ALA A 53 24.02 -0.19 17.78
C ALA A 53 24.10 0.27 16.31
N GLY A 54 24.30 -0.65 15.36
CA GLY A 54 24.34 -0.33 13.93
C GLY A 54 22.96 -0.38 13.26
N LEU A 55 22.78 0.44 12.23
CA LEU A 55 21.55 0.50 11.44
C LEU A 55 21.33 -0.84 10.71
N SER A 56 20.30 -1.59 11.12
CA SER A 56 19.88 -2.83 10.45
C SER A 56 19.57 -2.56 8.99
N SER A 57 20.13 -3.37 8.09
CA SER A 57 19.97 -3.23 6.64
C SER A 57 19.88 -4.57 5.96
N VAL A 58 18.98 -4.69 4.99
CA VAL A 58 18.88 -5.86 4.11
C VAL A 58 19.00 -5.38 2.66
N THR A 59 19.76 -6.12 1.86
CA THR A 59 19.86 -5.90 0.42
C THR A 59 19.08 -7.00 -0.31
N LEU A 60 18.14 -6.60 -1.16
CA LEU A 60 17.32 -7.48 -1.96
C LEU A 60 17.80 -7.46 -3.41
N ASN A 61 17.76 -8.62 -4.07
CA ASN A 61 17.85 -8.67 -5.52
C ASN A 61 16.52 -8.22 -6.15
N ARG A 62 16.53 -7.94 -7.47
CA ARG A 62 15.34 -7.48 -8.19
C ARG A 62 14.14 -8.43 -8.06
N ASN A 63 14.36 -9.75 -8.14
CA ASN A 63 13.26 -10.73 -8.08
C ASN A 63 12.55 -10.72 -6.73
N LEU A 64 13.31 -10.68 -5.62
CA LEU A 64 12.72 -10.64 -4.29
C LEU A 64 12.05 -9.29 -4.04
N PHE A 65 12.62 -8.21 -4.53
CA PHE A 65 11.98 -6.90 -4.47
C PHE A 65 10.60 -6.90 -5.19
N GLU A 66 10.53 -7.46 -6.39
CA GLU A 66 9.27 -7.61 -7.13
C GLU A 66 8.26 -8.48 -6.37
N GLN A 67 8.70 -9.58 -5.74
CA GLN A 67 7.85 -10.43 -4.90
C GLN A 67 7.31 -9.66 -3.68
N VAL A 68 8.17 -8.91 -2.99
CA VAL A 68 7.76 -8.13 -1.82
C VAL A 68 6.77 -7.04 -2.21
N LEU A 69 7.01 -6.32 -3.32
CA LEU A 69 6.08 -5.31 -3.80
C LEU A 69 4.70 -5.89 -4.13
N ARG A 70 4.64 -7.06 -4.75
CA ARG A 70 3.36 -7.73 -5.05
C ARG A 70 2.62 -8.10 -3.77
N GLU A 71 3.30 -8.74 -2.83
CA GLU A 71 2.67 -9.15 -1.57
C GLU A 71 2.17 -7.92 -0.79
N LEU A 72 2.95 -6.84 -0.72
CA LEU A 72 2.57 -5.63 0.00
C LEU A 72 1.47 -4.82 -0.68
N LEU A 73 1.47 -4.70 -2.01
CA LEU A 73 0.56 -3.80 -2.74
C LEU A 73 -0.68 -4.50 -3.29
N LEU A 74 -0.63 -5.81 -3.55
CA LEU A 74 -1.73 -6.57 -4.15
C LEU A 74 -2.43 -7.50 -3.15
N GLU A 75 -1.66 -8.09 -2.23
CA GLU A 75 -2.16 -9.10 -1.28
C GLU A 75 -2.35 -8.53 0.15
N GLY A 76 -1.59 -7.51 0.53
CA GLY A 76 -1.63 -6.87 1.84
C GLY A 76 -2.53 -5.63 1.87
N THR A 77 -3.39 -5.52 2.90
CA THR A 77 -4.29 -4.37 3.09
C THR A 77 -3.68 -3.23 3.92
N ASP A 78 -2.56 -3.49 4.61
CA ASP A 78 -2.10 -2.62 5.70
C ASP A 78 -0.75 -1.93 5.41
N TYR A 79 -0.21 -2.03 4.19
CA TYR A 79 1.12 -1.51 3.86
C TYR A 79 1.11 -0.61 2.61
N ALA A 80 1.64 0.60 2.77
CA ALA A 80 2.02 1.52 1.71
C ALA A 80 3.56 1.54 1.57
N VAL A 81 4.04 1.94 0.41
CA VAL A 81 5.48 1.99 0.11
C VAL A 81 5.89 3.45 -0.04
N GLU A 82 6.81 3.93 0.81
CA GLU A 82 7.40 5.26 0.68
C GLU A 82 8.45 5.29 -0.45
N LEU A 83 7.96 5.07 -1.66
CA LEU A 83 8.45 5.60 -2.91
C LEU A 83 7.22 5.76 -3.83
N ALA A 84 6.32 6.68 -3.45
CA ALA A 84 5.13 7.11 -4.20
C ALA A 84 4.13 6.01 -4.65
N ALA A 85 3.99 4.90 -3.92
CA ALA A 85 2.97 3.90 -4.20
C ALA A 85 2.19 3.44 -2.98
N SER A 86 0.91 3.21 -3.20
CA SER A 86 -0.03 2.65 -2.26
C SER A 86 -0.78 1.50 -2.96
N PRO A 87 -1.52 0.65 -2.21
CA PRO A 87 -2.36 -0.37 -2.81
C PRO A 87 -3.32 0.19 -3.86
N GLY A 88 -3.69 1.48 -3.82
CA GLY A 88 -4.46 2.22 -4.83
C GLY A 88 -3.67 2.95 -5.93
N ARG A 89 -2.34 3.03 -5.81
CA ARG A 89 -1.48 3.83 -6.70
C ARG A 89 -0.23 3.06 -7.13
N LEU A 90 -0.36 2.27 -8.20
CA LEU A 90 0.71 1.40 -8.70
C LEU A 90 1.59 2.02 -9.81
N ALA A 91 1.25 3.22 -10.31
CA ALA A 91 1.88 3.84 -11.48
C ALA A 91 3.42 3.92 -11.41
N ALA A 92 3.98 4.09 -10.21
CA ALA A 92 5.44 4.18 -10.01
C ALA A 92 6.17 2.83 -10.15
N PHE A 93 5.44 1.70 -10.11
CA PHE A 93 5.99 0.35 -10.12
C PHE A 93 5.40 -0.54 -11.22
N GLU A 94 4.71 0.01 -12.22
CA GLU A 94 4.10 -0.78 -13.29
C GLU A 94 5.13 -1.62 -14.06
N GLU A 95 6.33 -1.07 -14.32
CA GLU A 95 7.39 -1.82 -15.02
C GLU A 95 7.91 -2.99 -14.18
N GLU A 96 8.03 -2.82 -12.86
CA GLU A 96 8.44 -3.87 -11.92
C GLU A 96 7.32 -4.91 -11.69
N LEU A 97 6.07 -4.47 -11.57
CA LEU A 97 4.91 -5.32 -11.25
C LEU A 97 4.36 -6.07 -12.47
N PHE A 98 4.47 -5.54 -13.68
CA PHE A 98 3.80 -6.11 -14.87
C PHE A 98 4.76 -6.61 -15.96
N ARG A 99 6.09 -6.60 -15.75
CA ARG A 99 7.09 -7.09 -16.74
C ARG A 99 6.89 -8.55 -17.18
N GLY A 100 6.16 -9.34 -16.40
CA GLY A 100 5.88 -10.76 -16.65
C GLY A 100 4.61 -11.06 -17.45
N GLY A 101 3.90 -10.04 -17.95
CA GLY A 101 2.64 -10.24 -18.69
C GLY A 101 1.47 -10.69 -17.80
N ILE A 102 1.51 -10.38 -16.50
CA ILE A 102 0.43 -10.66 -15.57
C ILE A 102 -0.62 -9.56 -15.73
N ASP A 103 -1.87 -9.98 -15.93
CA ASP A 103 -2.99 -9.16 -16.38
C ASP A 103 -3.14 -7.84 -15.61
N MET A 104 -3.34 -6.74 -16.35
CA MET A 104 -3.77 -5.43 -15.82
C MET A 104 -5.17 -5.45 -15.18
N ALA A 105 -5.80 -6.62 -15.10
CA ALA A 105 -7.17 -6.81 -14.60
C ALA A 105 -7.33 -6.47 -13.11
N ASP A 106 -6.22 -6.40 -12.35
CA ASP A 106 -6.22 -6.18 -10.90
C ASP A 106 -5.77 -4.76 -10.51
N THR A 107 -5.95 -3.78 -11.41
CA THR A 107 -5.61 -2.41 -11.05
C THR A 107 -6.61 -1.88 -10.01
N PRO A 108 -6.13 -1.44 -8.86
CA PRO A 108 -6.95 -1.07 -7.72
C PRO A 108 -7.86 0.12 -8.02
N VAL A 109 -9.12 0.06 -7.59
CA VAL A 109 -10.01 1.22 -7.56
C VAL A 109 -9.83 1.95 -6.24
N VAL A 110 -9.52 3.25 -6.32
CA VAL A 110 -9.49 4.15 -5.14
C VAL A 110 -10.85 4.79 -4.98
N VAL A 111 -11.37 4.73 -3.76
CA VAL A 111 -12.68 5.30 -3.40
C VAL A 111 -12.49 6.35 -2.31
N ALA A 112 -13.21 7.46 -2.38
CA ALA A 112 -13.34 8.43 -1.31
C ALA A 112 -14.78 8.41 -0.79
N VAL A 113 -14.96 8.31 0.52
CA VAL A 113 -16.27 8.21 1.16
C VAL A 113 -16.44 9.33 2.18
N VAL A 114 -17.59 9.99 2.15
CA VAL A 114 -18.01 10.97 3.14
C VAL A 114 -19.37 10.56 3.68
N LEU A 115 -19.50 10.53 5.01
CA LEU A 115 -20.75 10.27 5.69
C LEU A 115 -21.30 11.58 6.26
N ALA A 116 -22.58 11.85 6.03
CA ALA A 116 -23.28 13.00 6.59
C ALA A 116 -24.62 12.58 7.21
N MET A 117 -25.06 13.29 8.25
CA MET A 117 -26.43 13.17 8.75
C MET A 117 -27.23 14.36 8.25
N LYS A 118 -28.31 14.08 7.52
CA LYS A 118 -29.22 15.09 6.98
C LYS A 118 -30.65 14.72 7.33
N GLU A 119 -31.35 15.62 8.02
CA GLU A 119 -32.76 15.43 8.42
C GLU A 119 -33.01 14.11 9.20
N GLY A 120 -32.03 13.67 9.99
CA GLY A 120 -32.11 12.43 10.78
C GLY A 120 -31.81 11.16 9.99
N VAL A 121 -31.46 11.28 8.71
CA VAL A 121 -31.09 10.18 7.81
C VAL A 121 -29.59 10.24 7.52
N ARG A 122 -28.92 9.09 7.50
CA ARG A 122 -27.51 8.99 7.12
C ARG A 122 -27.37 8.94 5.61
N GLU A 123 -26.61 9.88 5.07
CA GLU A 123 -26.33 10.02 3.67
C GLU A 123 -24.86 9.70 3.42
N VAL A 124 -24.61 8.81 2.46
CA VAL A 124 -23.29 8.37 2.02
C VAL A 124 -22.99 9.04 0.69
N GLY A 125 -21.96 9.88 0.66
CA GLY A 125 -21.35 10.39 -0.56
C GLY A 125 -20.11 9.57 -0.91
N LEU A 126 -20.01 9.14 -2.15
CA LEU A 126 -18.89 8.35 -2.65
C LEU A 126 -18.37 8.91 -3.98
N ALA A 127 -17.05 8.95 -4.13
CA ALA A 127 -16.38 9.20 -5.40
C ALA A 127 -15.34 8.11 -5.64
N TYR A 128 -15.12 7.69 -6.88
CA TYR A 128 -14.08 6.73 -7.22
C TYR A 128 -13.34 7.09 -8.50
N ALA A 129 -12.10 6.62 -8.60
CA ALA A 129 -11.27 6.73 -9.78
C ALA A 129 -10.86 5.32 -10.27
N ASP A 130 -11.31 4.97 -11.47
CA ASP A 130 -10.90 3.77 -12.19
C ASP A 130 -9.92 4.20 -13.30
N VAL A 131 -8.64 3.98 -13.04
CA VAL A 131 -7.54 4.42 -13.91
C VAL A 131 -7.45 3.58 -15.18
N VAL A 132 -7.87 2.31 -15.11
CA VAL A 132 -7.85 1.37 -16.25
C VAL A 132 -8.98 1.68 -17.22
N ALA A 133 -10.20 1.80 -16.71
CA ALA A 133 -11.36 2.18 -17.53
C ALA A 133 -11.37 3.68 -17.86
N ARG A 134 -10.43 4.47 -17.31
CA ARG A 134 -10.34 5.93 -17.44
C ARG A 134 -11.65 6.62 -17.05
N ARG A 135 -12.25 6.16 -15.96
CA ARG A 135 -13.56 6.61 -15.50
C ARG A 135 -13.46 7.20 -14.10
N LEU A 136 -14.05 8.37 -13.95
CA LEU A 136 -14.37 8.95 -12.65
C LEU A 136 -15.87 8.76 -12.41
N GLY A 137 -16.23 8.36 -11.20
CA GLY A 137 -17.62 8.20 -10.82
C GLY A 137 -17.91 8.81 -9.47
N VAL A 138 -19.18 9.21 -9.30
CA VAL A 138 -19.72 9.70 -8.03
C VAL A 138 -21.06 9.03 -7.79
N ALA A 139 -21.37 8.75 -6.53
CA ALA A 139 -22.64 8.19 -6.10
C ALA A 139 -23.04 8.81 -4.76
N GLN A 140 -24.34 8.94 -4.56
CA GLN A 140 -24.93 9.40 -3.32
C GLN A 140 -26.15 8.55 -3.02
N PHE A 141 -26.21 7.99 -1.81
CA PHE A 141 -27.32 7.17 -1.37
C PHE A 141 -27.52 7.30 0.13
N VAL A 142 -28.70 6.91 0.58
CA VAL A 142 -29.02 6.80 2.00
C VAL A 142 -28.61 5.41 2.48
N ASP A 143 -28.05 5.34 3.67
CA ASP A 143 -27.73 4.07 4.32
C ASP A 143 -28.17 4.10 5.79
N ASP A 144 -28.26 2.93 6.40
CA ASP A 144 -28.56 2.81 7.81
C ASP A 144 -27.27 2.73 8.65
N GLU A 145 -27.41 2.39 9.94
CA GLU A 145 -26.27 2.26 10.84
C GLU A 145 -25.38 1.05 10.51
N LEU A 146 -25.90 0.07 9.77
CA LEU A 146 -25.18 -1.15 9.37
C LEU A 146 -24.33 -0.93 8.11
N LEU A 147 -24.60 0.14 7.34
CA LEU A 147 -23.82 0.53 6.14
C LEU A 147 -23.77 -0.56 5.05
N CYS A 148 -24.79 -1.40 4.96
CA CYS A 148 -24.83 -2.53 4.03
C CYS A 148 -24.76 -2.07 2.55
N SER A 149 -25.35 -0.91 2.24
CA SER A 149 -25.34 -0.39 0.87
C SER A 149 -23.94 0.08 0.48
N LEU A 150 -23.24 0.74 1.40
CA LEU A 150 -21.84 1.12 1.24
C LEU A 150 -20.93 -0.10 1.06
N GLU A 151 -21.07 -1.13 1.90
CA GLU A 151 -20.32 -2.38 1.76
C GLU A 151 -20.52 -2.98 0.36
N ALA A 152 -21.77 -3.09 -0.09
CA ALA A 152 -22.09 -3.65 -1.41
C ALA A 152 -21.43 -2.86 -2.55
N VAL A 153 -21.42 -1.52 -2.47
CA VAL A 153 -20.76 -0.68 -3.48
C VAL A 153 -19.24 -0.86 -3.45
N LEU A 154 -18.61 -0.90 -2.28
CA LEU A 154 -17.16 -1.09 -2.15
C LEU A 154 -16.72 -2.46 -2.72
N VAL A 155 -17.48 -3.51 -2.45
CA VAL A 155 -17.24 -4.85 -2.98
C VAL A 155 -17.38 -4.88 -4.51
N GLN A 156 -18.45 -4.28 -5.04
CA GLN A 156 -18.69 -4.24 -6.49
C GLN A 156 -17.64 -3.43 -7.25
N LEU A 157 -17.16 -2.33 -6.65
CA LEU A 157 -16.09 -1.53 -7.23
C LEU A 157 -14.71 -2.20 -7.09
N GLY A 158 -14.59 -3.27 -6.29
CA GLY A 158 -13.30 -3.88 -6.00
C GLY A 158 -12.34 -2.90 -5.31
N ALA A 159 -12.88 -2.04 -4.43
CA ALA A 159 -12.11 -0.99 -3.78
C ALA A 159 -10.95 -1.59 -2.97
N LYS A 160 -9.72 -1.17 -3.27
CA LYS A 160 -8.51 -1.61 -2.56
C LYS A 160 -7.99 -0.56 -1.58
N GLU A 161 -8.42 0.68 -1.74
CA GLU A 161 -8.05 1.80 -0.88
C GLU A 161 -9.25 2.74 -0.75
N VAL A 162 -9.57 3.10 0.50
CA VAL A 162 -10.68 4.00 0.82
C VAL A 162 -10.17 5.21 1.60
N LEU A 163 -10.38 6.41 1.04
CA LEU A 163 -10.07 7.68 1.67
C LEU A 163 -11.25 8.17 2.50
N LEU A 164 -11.00 8.48 3.77
CA LEU A 164 -11.98 9.02 4.69
C LEU A 164 -11.58 10.43 5.13
N PRO A 165 -12.53 11.36 5.33
CA PRO A 165 -12.26 12.65 5.95
C PRO A 165 -11.76 12.46 7.40
N LYS A 166 -10.90 13.39 7.86
CA LYS A 166 -10.44 13.43 9.25
C LYS A 166 -11.51 13.91 10.21
#